data_AF-A0AAV6JLM9-F1
#
_entry.id   AF-A0AAV6JLM9-F1
#
_cell.length_a   1.000
_cell.length_b   1.000
_cell.length_c   1.000
_cell.angle_alpha   90.00
_cell.angle_beta   90.00
_cell.angle_gamma   90.00
#
_symmetry.space_group_name_H-M   'P 1'
#
loop_
_entity.id
_entity.type
_entity.pdbx_description
1 polymer ?
#
loop_
_entity_poly.entity_id
_entity_poly.type
_entity_poly.pdbx_seq_one_letter_code
_entity_poly.pdbx_strand_id
1 'polypeptide(L)'
;MTFYEPRVVAALGYDDGFFAPGRCSKAYGTSATEPYIVSHNLILSHAVAVQRYREKYQENLKFLATNKTEMLHLLVRHYPPLRRRPPSPSPQKKRSADWSTGMDDPGNVTLPKGLHDTTRKNYYKAYITQLKRAIDDGANVEGYFAWSLLDNFEWRLGYTSRFGIVYVDYKTLKHYPKMSAYWFEQLLSKNKH
;
A
#
# COMPACT_ATOMS: atom_id res chain seq x y z
N MET A 1 -5.23 -8.53 8.06
CA MET A 1 -4.94 -8.50 6.61
C MET A 1 -4.62 -9.92 6.16
N THR A 2 -5.17 -10.43 5.04
CA THR A 2 -4.78 -11.76 4.53
C THR A 2 -3.84 -11.68 3.32
N PHE A 3 -4.09 -10.77 2.38
CA PHE A 3 -3.25 -10.56 1.20
C PHE A 3 -3.11 -9.06 0.90
N TYR A 4 -1.92 -8.66 0.45
CA TYR A 4 -1.65 -7.33 -0.09
C TYR A 4 -1.59 -7.40 -1.62
N GLU A 5 -2.38 -6.57 -2.30
CA GLU A 5 -2.42 -6.45 -3.76
C GLU A 5 -2.53 -7.80 -4.52
N PRO A 6 -3.58 -8.61 -4.30
CA PRO A 6 -3.73 -9.92 -4.94
C PRO A 6 -3.78 -9.85 -6.47
N ARG A 7 -4.23 -8.72 -7.03
CA ARG A 7 -4.17 -8.45 -8.48
C ARG A 7 -2.72 -8.41 -8.99
N VAL A 8 -1.81 -7.79 -8.24
CA VAL A 8 -0.39 -7.71 -8.61
C VAL A 8 0.21 -9.11 -8.65
N VAL A 9 -0.11 -9.95 -7.66
CA VAL A 9 0.32 -11.36 -7.62
C VAL A 9 -0.17 -12.11 -8.85
N ALA A 10 -1.48 -12.06 -9.15
CA ALA A 10 -2.05 -12.80 -10.27
C ALA A 10 -1.60 -12.27 -11.64
N ALA A 11 -1.72 -10.97 -11.88
CA ALA A 11 -1.39 -10.38 -13.18
C ALA A 11 0.12 -10.36 -13.43
N LEU A 12 0.90 -9.75 -12.53
CA LEU A 12 2.33 -9.58 -12.80
C LEU A 12 3.12 -10.88 -12.57
N GLY A 13 2.59 -11.85 -11.81
CA GLY A 13 3.23 -13.14 -11.58
C GLY A 13 2.91 -14.22 -12.62
N TYR A 14 1.71 -14.19 -13.21
CA TYR A 14 1.17 -15.29 -14.05
C TYR A 14 0.63 -14.86 -15.43
N ASP A 15 0.45 -13.56 -15.68
CA ASP A 15 0.06 -13.03 -17.00
C ASP A 15 1.31 -12.49 -17.73
N ASP A 16 1.95 -11.48 -17.15
CA ASP A 16 3.12 -10.83 -17.73
C ASP A 16 4.44 -11.55 -17.39
N GLY A 17 4.47 -12.27 -16.26
CA GLY A 17 5.69 -12.88 -15.71
C GLY A 17 6.73 -11.87 -15.23
N PHE A 18 6.30 -10.64 -14.93
CA PHE A 18 7.16 -9.54 -14.48
C PHE A 18 7.67 -9.73 -13.04
N PHE A 19 6.85 -10.31 -12.16
CA PHE A 19 7.20 -10.67 -10.79
C PHE A 19 7.25 -12.17 -10.62
N ALA A 20 7.87 -12.63 -9.53
CA ALA A 20 7.88 -14.04 -9.15
C ALA A 20 6.43 -14.58 -9.10
N PRO A 21 6.16 -15.79 -9.60
CA PRO A 21 7.11 -16.79 -10.09
C PRO A 21 7.61 -16.60 -11.54
N GLY A 22 7.21 -15.52 -12.22
CA GLY A 22 7.66 -15.23 -13.58
C GLY A 22 7.00 -16.11 -14.64
N ARG A 23 5.80 -16.64 -14.35
CA ARG A 23 5.07 -17.50 -15.27
C ARG A 23 4.28 -16.64 -16.25
N CYS A 24 4.42 -16.94 -17.53
CA CYS A 24 3.63 -16.35 -18.60
C CYS A 24 3.76 -17.20 -19.87
N SER A 25 2.92 -16.94 -20.86
CA SER A 25 2.94 -17.63 -22.16
C SER A 25 4.27 -17.50 -22.92
N LYS A 26 5.07 -16.47 -22.63
CA LYS A 26 6.40 -16.29 -23.25
C LYS A 26 7.50 -17.16 -22.62
N ALA A 27 7.27 -17.66 -21.41
CA ALA A 27 8.23 -18.44 -20.66
C ALA A 27 7.76 -19.90 -20.55
N TYR A 28 6.97 -20.23 -19.54
CA TYR A 28 6.60 -21.62 -19.20
C TYR A 28 5.15 -21.77 -18.68
N GLY A 29 4.31 -20.74 -18.77
CA GLY A 29 2.95 -20.73 -18.23
C GLY A 29 1.87 -20.41 -19.27
N THR A 30 0.60 -20.41 -18.86
CA THR A 30 -0.52 -20.03 -19.74
C THR A 30 -1.19 -18.75 -19.24
N SER A 31 -0.84 -17.60 -19.82
CA SER A 31 -1.38 -16.28 -19.44
C SER A 31 -2.90 -16.17 -19.62
N ALA A 32 -3.50 -16.98 -20.50
CA ALA A 32 -4.94 -16.99 -20.71
C ALA A 32 -5.73 -17.64 -19.54
N THR A 33 -5.09 -18.46 -18.70
CA THR A 33 -5.80 -19.29 -17.70
C THR A 33 -5.20 -19.18 -16.30
N GLU A 34 -3.86 -19.19 -16.16
CA GLU A 34 -3.17 -19.19 -14.86
C GLU A 34 -3.53 -17.99 -13.96
N PRO A 35 -3.62 -16.73 -14.47
CA PRO A 35 -4.02 -15.59 -13.64
C PRO A 35 -5.39 -15.76 -13.00
N TYR A 36 -6.34 -16.38 -13.71
CA TYR A 36 -7.69 -16.63 -13.22
C TYR A 36 -7.72 -17.76 -12.18
N ILE A 37 -6.96 -18.84 -12.42
CA ILE A 37 -6.80 -19.94 -11.46
C ILE A 37 -6.19 -19.42 -10.15
N VAL A 38 -5.13 -18.61 -10.25
CA VAL A 38 -4.48 -18.01 -9.08
C VAL A 38 -5.43 -17.07 -8.36
N SER A 39 -6.13 -16.18 -9.08
CA SER A 39 -7.11 -15.27 -8.48
C SER A 39 -8.22 -16.02 -7.76
N HIS A 40 -8.74 -17.09 -8.35
CA HIS A 40 -9.78 -17.93 -7.73
C HIS A 40 -9.30 -18.54 -6.42
N ASN A 41 -8.09 -19.13 -6.40
CA ASN A 41 -7.53 -19.75 -5.21
C ASN A 41 -7.16 -18.72 -4.12
N LEU A 42 -6.74 -17.50 -4.50
CA LEU A 42 -6.51 -16.41 -3.54
C LEU A 42 -7.82 -15.99 -2.86
N ILE A 43 -8.93 -15.92 -3.62
CA ILE A 43 -10.26 -15.60 -3.07
C ILE A 43 -10.72 -16.71 -2.12
N LEU A 44 -10.61 -17.98 -2.50
CA LEU A 44 -10.95 -19.11 -1.63
C LEU A 44 -10.11 -19.12 -0.36
N SER A 45 -8.79 -18.93 -0.49
CA SER A 45 -7.86 -18.89 0.64
C SER A 45 -8.17 -17.73 1.59
N HIS A 46 -8.53 -16.56 1.06
CA HIS A 46 -9.00 -15.43 1.86
C HIS A 46 -10.29 -15.79 2.61
N ALA A 47 -11.29 -16.35 1.92
CA ALA A 47 -12.58 -16.72 2.51
C ALA A 47 -12.41 -17.71 3.67
N VAL A 48 -11.59 -18.75 3.48
CA VAL A 48 -11.29 -19.76 4.52
C VAL A 48 -10.55 -19.12 5.70
N ALA A 49 -9.56 -18.25 5.45
CA ALA A 49 -8.86 -17.55 6.53
C ALA A 49 -9.79 -16.63 7.33
N VAL A 50 -10.70 -15.91 6.67
CA VAL A 50 -11.73 -15.08 7.30
C VAL A 50 -12.69 -15.90 8.15
N GLN A 51 -13.21 -16.99 7.59
CA GLN A 51 -14.09 -17.90 8.31
C GLN A 51 -13.40 -18.42 9.57
N ARG A 52 -12.16 -18.91 9.43
CA ARG A 52 -11.40 -19.46 10.54
C ARG A 52 -11.14 -18.43 11.64
N TYR A 53 -10.83 -17.19 11.27
CA TYR A 53 -10.66 -16.09 12.20
C TYR A 53 -11.94 -15.83 13.00
N ARG A 54 -13.08 -15.70 12.30
CA ARG A 54 -14.40 -15.43 12.90
C ARG A 54 -14.81 -16.52 13.89
N GLU A 55 -14.67 -17.78 13.51
CA GLU A 55 -15.13 -18.92 14.30
C GLU A 55 -14.29 -19.18 15.55
N LYS A 56 -12.97 -18.97 15.49
CA LYS A 56 -12.06 -19.41 16.56
C LYS A 56 -11.38 -18.28 17.34
N TYR A 57 -11.17 -17.13 16.70
CA TYR A 57 -10.28 -16.10 17.23
C TYR A 57 -10.98 -14.78 17.51
N GLN A 58 -12.05 -14.45 16.78
CA GLN A 58 -12.70 -13.13 16.91
C GLN A 58 -13.22 -12.85 18.32
N GLU A 59 -13.94 -13.77 18.95
CA GLU A 59 -14.45 -13.55 20.33
C GLU A 59 -13.32 -13.44 21.36
N ASN A 60 -12.26 -14.24 21.24
CA ASN A 60 -11.13 -14.24 22.15
C ASN A 60 -10.25 -12.99 22.01
N LEU A 61 -10.19 -12.41 20.81
CA LEU A 61 -9.38 -11.22 20.52
C LEU A 61 -10.10 -9.90 20.82
N LYS A 62 -11.43 -9.90 20.98
CA LYS A 62 -12.19 -8.70 21.43
C LYS A 62 -11.74 -8.21 22.80
N PHE A 63 -11.25 -9.09 23.68
CA PHE A 63 -10.74 -8.70 25.00
C PHE A 63 -9.45 -7.86 24.94
N LEU A 64 -8.68 -7.98 23.86
CA LEU A 64 -7.43 -7.22 23.65
C LEU A 64 -7.63 -5.98 22.74
N ALA A 65 -8.79 -5.84 22.11
CA ALA A 65 -9.08 -4.77 21.17
C ALA A 65 -10.34 -4.00 21.60
N THR A 66 -10.17 -3.04 22.51
CA THR A 66 -11.22 -2.08 22.91
C THR A 66 -11.68 -1.16 21.78
N ASN A 67 -11.08 -1.23 20.59
CA ASN A 67 -11.50 -0.49 19.40
C ASN A 67 -11.79 -1.46 18.25
N LYS A 68 -13.04 -1.42 17.77
CA LYS A 68 -13.63 -2.19 16.66
C LYS A 68 -12.79 -2.12 15.38
N THR A 69 -11.72 -2.90 15.30
CA THR A 69 -10.93 -3.02 14.07
C THR A 69 -11.06 -4.45 13.57
N GLU A 70 -12.14 -4.72 12.84
CA GLU A 70 -12.30 -5.98 12.08
C GLU A 70 -11.33 -5.98 10.89
N MET A 71 -10.03 -6.13 11.15
CA MET A 71 -9.00 -5.98 10.12
C MET A 71 -8.68 -7.31 9.41
N LEU A 72 -9.70 -7.94 8.81
CA LEU A 72 -9.51 -8.97 7.78
C LEU A 72 -10.07 -8.49 6.43
N HIS A 73 -9.41 -7.47 5.87
CA HIS A 73 -9.70 -6.99 4.53
C HIS A 73 -8.84 -7.70 3.47
N LEU A 74 -9.45 -7.99 2.32
CA LEU A 74 -8.76 -8.21 1.04
C LEU A 74 -8.63 -6.84 0.37
N LEU A 75 -7.40 -6.34 0.22
CA LEU A 75 -7.19 -5.00 -0.34
C LEU A 75 -6.90 -5.06 -1.82
N VAL A 76 -7.77 -4.42 -2.60
CA VAL A 76 -7.56 -4.14 -4.01
C VAL A 76 -7.33 -2.64 -4.16
N ARG A 77 -6.13 -2.23 -4.59
CA ARG A 77 -5.88 -0.84 -4.97
C ARG A 77 -6.73 -0.51 -6.20
N HIS A 78 -7.64 0.45 -6.07
CA HIS A 78 -8.50 0.86 -7.16
C HIS A 78 -7.74 1.82 -8.07
N TYR A 79 -7.20 1.31 -9.18
CA TYR A 79 -6.73 2.17 -10.25
C TYR A 79 -7.97 2.75 -10.97
N PRO A 80 -8.09 4.07 -11.15
CA PRO A 80 -9.20 4.61 -11.93
C PRO A 80 -9.14 4.01 -13.33
N PRO A 81 -10.23 3.44 -13.86
CA PRO A 81 -10.26 3.05 -15.26
C PRO A 81 -10.05 4.31 -16.09
N LEU A 82 -9.30 4.20 -17.20
CA LEU A 82 -9.27 5.22 -18.25
C LEU A 82 -10.69 5.33 -18.83
N ARG A 83 -11.58 6.09 -18.20
CA ARG A 83 -12.89 6.44 -18.74
C ARG A 83 -12.83 7.81 -19.39
N ARG A 84 -13.21 7.83 -20.67
CA ARG A 84 -13.70 9.04 -21.33
C ARG A 84 -15.03 9.42 -20.65
N ARG A 85 -15.06 10.63 -20.08
CA ARG A 85 -16.14 11.33 -19.34
C ARG A 85 -16.48 10.83 -17.91
N PRO A 86 -16.57 11.75 -16.93
CA PRO A 86 -17.06 11.44 -15.58
C PRO A 86 -18.61 11.39 -15.56
N PRO A 87 -19.22 10.46 -14.83
CA PRO A 87 -20.61 10.60 -14.41
C PRO A 87 -20.71 11.56 -13.20
N SER A 88 -21.87 12.19 -13.05
CA SER A 88 -22.23 13.10 -11.96
C SER A 88 -22.06 12.47 -10.57
N PRO A 89 -21.76 13.27 -9.52
CA PRO A 89 -21.47 12.74 -8.19
C PRO A 89 -22.76 12.25 -7.52
N SER A 90 -22.95 10.94 -7.44
CA SER A 90 -23.82 10.32 -6.43
C SER A 90 -23.03 10.19 -5.12
N PRO A 91 -23.62 10.46 -3.94
CA PRO A 91 -22.96 10.28 -2.65
C PRO A 91 -22.85 8.78 -2.31
N GLN A 92 -21.92 8.10 -2.96
CA GLN A 92 -21.48 6.78 -2.53
C GLN A 92 -20.57 7.00 -1.31
N LYS A 93 -21.04 6.60 -0.12
CA LYS A 93 -20.18 6.40 1.06
C LYS A 93 -19.13 5.34 0.73
N LYS A 94 -18.05 5.76 0.07
CA LYS A 94 -16.88 4.93 -0.17
C LYS A 94 -16.14 4.86 1.15
N ARG A 95 -16.26 3.74 1.86
CA ARG A 95 -15.21 3.30 2.78
C ARG A 95 -14.01 2.89 1.91
N SER A 96 -13.25 3.86 1.43
CA SER A 96 -11.97 3.62 0.80
C SER A 96 -10.90 3.91 1.83
N ALA A 97 -10.37 2.86 2.46
CA ALA A 97 -9.06 2.93 3.08
C ALA A 97 -8.05 3.08 1.93
N ASP A 98 -7.52 4.28 1.73
CA ASP A 98 -6.43 4.47 0.77
C ASP A 98 -5.13 4.04 1.45
N TRP A 99 -4.74 2.79 1.17
CA TRP A 99 -3.93 2.00 2.10
C TRP A 99 -2.42 2.18 1.95
N SER A 100 -1.95 2.77 0.86
CA SER A 100 -0.52 3.09 0.71
C SER A 100 -0.34 4.06 -0.44
N THR A 101 0.25 5.22 -0.16
CA THR A 101 0.79 6.10 -1.21
C THR A 101 2.27 6.31 -0.96
N GLY A 102 3.03 6.41 -2.04
CA GLY A 102 4.46 6.54 -1.99
C GLY A 102 4.96 7.09 -3.31
N MET A 103 6.08 7.81 -3.23
CA MET A 103 6.84 8.23 -4.39
C MET A 103 8.29 7.85 -4.18
N ASP A 104 8.98 7.51 -5.27
CA ASP A 104 10.37 7.14 -5.22
C ASP A 104 11.31 8.29 -5.53
N ASP A 105 12.52 8.13 -4.99
CA ASP A 105 13.72 8.80 -5.50
C ASP A 105 14.66 7.77 -6.13
N PRO A 106 15.58 8.19 -7.01
CA PRO A 106 16.63 7.33 -7.54
C PRO A 106 17.45 6.67 -6.43
N GLY A 107 17.72 5.37 -6.57
CA GLY A 107 18.44 4.58 -5.56
C GLY A 107 19.91 4.97 -5.36
N ASN A 108 20.52 5.63 -6.35
CA ASN A 108 21.90 6.13 -6.32
C ASN A 108 22.04 7.52 -5.67
N VAL A 109 20.97 8.06 -5.06
CA VAL A 109 21.02 9.34 -4.35
C VAL A 109 22.04 9.29 -3.21
N THR A 110 22.87 10.34 -3.10
CA THR A 110 23.82 10.46 -1.99
C THR A 110 23.09 10.70 -0.67
N LEU A 111 23.69 10.30 0.46
CA LEU A 111 23.08 10.50 1.78
C LEU A 111 22.61 11.95 2.00
N PRO A 112 23.44 13.00 1.83
CA PRO A 112 22.99 14.38 2.06
C PRO A 112 21.77 14.77 1.21
N LYS A 113 21.73 14.35 -0.07
CA LYS A 113 20.61 14.63 -0.96
C LYS A 113 19.38 13.80 -0.61
N GLY A 114 19.56 12.53 -0.22
CA GLY A 114 18.49 11.62 0.16
C GLY A 114 17.80 12.02 1.47
N LEU A 115 18.52 12.67 2.39
CA LEU A 115 17.92 13.26 3.60
C LEU A 115 17.07 14.49 3.28
N HIS A 116 17.42 15.25 2.24
CA HIS A 116 16.72 16.47 1.81
C HIS A 116 15.62 16.19 0.76
N ASP A 117 14.74 15.23 1.04
CA ASP A 117 13.67 14.76 0.14
C ASP A 117 12.43 15.67 0.06
N THR A 118 12.63 16.93 -0.31
CA THR A 118 11.57 17.94 -0.38
C THR A 118 10.40 17.53 -1.28
N THR A 119 10.66 16.82 -2.38
CA THR A 119 9.62 16.34 -3.29
C THR A 119 8.70 15.34 -2.59
N ARG A 120 9.25 14.36 -1.86
CA ARG A 120 8.48 13.38 -1.08
C ARG A 120 7.65 14.05 0.01
N LYS A 121 8.24 14.98 0.75
CA LYS A 121 7.51 15.80 1.73
C LYS A 121 6.32 16.52 1.09
N ASN A 122 6.53 17.18 -0.06
CA ASN A 122 5.48 17.93 -0.74
C ASN A 122 4.39 17.02 -1.31
N TYR A 123 4.77 15.86 -1.84
CA TYR A 123 3.84 14.82 -2.30
C TYR A 123 2.90 14.39 -1.16
N TYR A 124 3.45 14.00 -0.01
CA TYR A 124 2.63 13.59 1.13
C TYR A 124 1.76 14.71 1.66
N LYS A 125 2.29 15.95 1.74
CA LYS A 125 1.50 17.11 2.16
C LYS A 125 0.31 17.36 1.23
N ALA A 126 0.53 17.32 -0.08
CA ALA A 126 -0.53 17.50 -1.07
C ALA A 126 -1.58 16.39 -0.97
N TYR A 127 -1.12 15.14 -0.86
CA TYR A 127 -1.98 13.97 -0.76
C TYR A 127 -2.84 14.00 0.51
N ILE A 128 -2.24 14.21 1.69
CA ILE A 128 -2.97 14.28 2.96
C ILE A 128 -3.96 15.46 2.98
N THR A 129 -3.64 16.55 2.29
CA THR A 129 -4.59 17.67 2.11
C THR A 129 -5.83 17.23 1.31
N GLN A 130 -5.67 16.44 0.25
CA GLN A 130 -6.82 15.89 -0.49
C GLN A 130 -7.57 14.84 0.32
N LEU A 131 -6.87 14.00 1.07
CA LEU A 131 -7.49 13.02 1.96
C LEU A 131 -8.36 13.71 3.01
N LYS A 132 -7.86 14.81 3.60
CA LYS A 132 -8.63 15.63 4.54
C LYS A 132 -9.89 16.22 3.90
N ARG A 133 -9.81 16.72 2.67
CA ARG A 133 -11.00 17.20 1.94
C ARG A 133 -12.02 16.09 1.73
N ALA A 134 -11.58 14.90 1.33
CA ALA A 134 -12.48 13.77 1.18
C ALA A 134 -13.17 13.39 2.50
N ILE A 135 -12.45 13.45 3.63
CA ILE A 135 -13.02 13.24 4.97
C ILE A 135 -14.06 14.32 5.29
N ASP A 136 -13.76 15.58 4.99
CA ASP A 136 -14.66 16.71 5.20
C ASP A 136 -15.93 16.61 4.33
N ASP A 137 -15.81 16.02 3.14
CA ASP A 137 -16.92 15.69 2.23
C ASP A 137 -17.68 14.40 2.64
N GLY A 138 -17.32 13.79 3.78
CA GLY A 138 -18.04 12.67 4.38
C GLY A 138 -17.47 11.27 4.08
N ALA A 139 -16.26 11.17 3.53
CA ALA A 139 -15.57 9.89 3.39
C ALA A 139 -15.16 9.33 4.77
N ASN A 140 -15.47 8.05 5.02
CA ASN A 140 -15.07 7.38 6.26
C ASN A 140 -13.65 6.82 6.13
N VAL A 141 -12.66 7.60 6.57
CA VAL A 141 -11.25 7.23 6.60
C VAL A 141 -10.80 7.08 8.05
N GLU A 142 -10.38 5.87 8.43
CA GLU A 142 -10.01 5.54 9.81
C GLU A 142 -8.50 5.59 10.05
N GLY A 143 -7.70 5.63 8.99
CA GLY A 143 -6.25 5.67 9.09
C GLY A 143 -5.57 5.88 7.74
N TYR A 144 -4.28 6.24 7.80
CA TYR A 144 -3.42 6.46 6.65
C TYR A 144 -2.04 5.86 6.92
N PHE A 145 -1.53 5.09 5.95
CA PHE A 145 -0.21 4.46 6.03
C PHE A 145 0.68 4.99 4.89
N ALA A 146 1.74 5.71 5.26
CA ALA A 146 2.73 6.21 4.30
C ALA A 146 3.62 5.06 3.81
N TRP A 147 3.84 4.98 2.49
CA TRP A 147 4.74 3.99 1.89
C TRP A 147 6.08 4.62 1.48
N SER A 148 7.20 4.27 2.09
CA SER A 148 7.42 3.22 3.10
C SER A 148 8.14 3.78 4.33
N LEU A 149 8.22 2.99 5.39
CA LEU A 149 8.99 3.38 6.57
C LEU A 149 10.48 3.50 6.23
N LEU A 150 11.04 2.48 5.59
CA LEU A 150 12.47 2.35 5.30
C LEU A 150 12.71 2.20 3.79
N ASP A 151 13.81 2.77 3.31
CA ASP A 151 14.37 2.38 2.01
C ASP A 151 14.70 0.89 2.03
N ASN A 152 14.05 0.10 1.17
CA ASN A 152 14.18 -1.35 1.15
C ASN A 152 14.36 -1.88 -0.29
N PHE A 153 14.18 -3.18 -0.50
CA PHE A 153 14.26 -3.82 -1.81
C PHE A 153 12.91 -3.69 -2.54
N GLU A 154 12.87 -2.91 -3.61
CA GLU A 154 11.62 -2.53 -4.30
C GLU A 154 11.32 -3.46 -5.48
N TRP A 155 11.10 -4.74 -5.17
CA TRP A 155 10.75 -5.78 -6.15
C TRP A 155 11.75 -5.82 -7.31
N ARG A 156 11.28 -5.76 -8.56
CA ARG A 156 12.14 -5.82 -9.75
C ARG A 156 13.05 -4.59 -9.90
N LEU A 157 12.74 -3.47 -9.23
CA LEU A 157 13.64 -2.31 -9.19
C LEU A 157 14.84 -2.55 -8.26
N GLY A 158 14.77 -3.56 -7.40
CA GLY A 158 15.81 -3.84 -6.42
C GLY A 158 16.13 -2.59 -5.60
N TYR A 159 17.41 -2.20 -5.57
CA TYR A 159 17.88 -1.02 -4.84
C TYR A 159 18.05 0.23 -5.72
N THR A 160 17.53 0.23 -6.96
CA THR A 160 17.62 1.39 -7.86
C THR A 160 16.55 2.44 -7.60
N SER A 161 15.65 2.18 -6.64
CA SER A 161 14.55 3.06 -6.26
C SER A 161 14.43 3.09 -4.72
N ARG A 162 14.02 4.23 -4.17
CA ARG A 162 13.93 4.47 -2.71
C ARG A 162 12.60 5.12 -2.36
N PHE A 163 11.74 4.42 -1.63
CA PHE A 163 10.43 4.92 -1.19
C PHE A 163 10.39 5.36 0.28
N GLY A 164 11.38 4.99 1.08
CA GLY A 164 11.35 5.16 2.53
C GLY A 164 11.32 6.61 2.96
N ILE A 165 10.63 6.91 4.06
CA ILE A 165 10.80 8.18 4.78
C ILE A 165 12.05 8.17 5.67
N VAL A 166 12.66 7.01 5.87
CA VAL A 166 13.96 6.81 6.51
C VAL A 166 14.94 6.29 5.48
N TYR A 167 16.07 6.99 5.33
CA TYR A 167 17.17 6.57 4.48
C TYR A 167 17.91 5.41 5.15
N VAL A 168 18.19 4.36 4.36
CA VAL A 168 19.03 3.24 4.78
C VAL A 168 20.32 3.26 3.97
N ASP A 169 21.45 3.32 4.67
CA ASP A 169 22.74 3.04 4.06
C ASP A 169 22.89 1.52 3.92
N TYR A 170 22.77 1.00 2.69
CA TYR A 170 22.82 -0.44 2.44
C TYR A 170 24.19 -1.09 2.76
N LYS A 171 25.26 -0.31 2.93
CA LYS A 171 26.58 -0.85 3.33
C LYS A 171 26.68 -1.01 4.84
N THR A 172 26.17 -0.05 5.59
CA THR A 172 26.34 0.01 7.07
C THR A 172 25.07 -0.37 7.83
N LEU A 173 23.93 -0.49 7.14
CA LEU A 173 22.58 -0.67 7.67
C LEU A 173 22.15 0.44 8.66
N LYS A 174 22.84 1.58 8.65
CA LYS A 174 22.47 2.73 9.46
C LYS A 174 21.23 3.42 8.89
N HIS A 175 20.37 3.87 9.81
CA HIS A 175 19.10 4.51 9.52
C HIS A 175 19.18 6.01 9.79
N TYR A 176 18.67 6.80 8.84
CA TYR A 176 18.68 8.26 8.93
C TYR A 176 17.30 8.82 8.55
N PRO A 177 16.54 9.40 9.48
CA PRO A 177 15.24 10.01 9.16
C PRO A 177 15.41 11.11 8.10
N LYS A 178 14.59 11.07 7.04
CA LYS A 178 14.57 12.11 6.00
C LYS A 178 13.71 13.29 6.42
N MET A 179 13.76 14.40 5.68
CA MET A 179 12.89 15.55 5.95
C MET A 179 11.39 15.18 5.92
N SER A 180 10.98 14.23 5.08
CA SER A 180 9.60 13.74 5.09
C SER A 180 9.21 13.09 6.42
N ALA A 181 10.13 12.37 7.09
CA ALA A 181 9.87 11.77 8.39
C ALA A 181 9.67 12.84 9.48
N TYR A 182 10.56 13.84 9.54
CA TYR A 182 10.40 14.97 10.46
C TYR A 182 9.12 15.76 10.20
N TRP A 183 8.71 15.89 8.94
CA TRP A 183 7.43 16.51 8.61
C TRP A 183 6.24 15.70 9.15
N PHE A 184 6.25 14.38 9.02
CA PHE A 184 5.22 13.51 9.61
C PHE A 184 5.20 13.62 11.13
N GLU A 185 6.36 13.65 11.79
CA GLU A 185 6.47 13.86 13.23
C GLU A 185 5.79 15.17 13.66
N GLN A 186 6.08 16.27 12.96
CA GLN A 186 5.46 17.57 13.20
C GLN A 186 3.95 17.59 12.93
N LEU A 187 3.49 16.86 11.91
CA LEU A 187 2.06 16.73 11.61
C LEU A 187 1.33 16.01 12.75
N LEU A 188 1.91 14.92 13.27
CA LEU A 188 1.34 14.11 14.33
C LEU A 188 1.39 14.79 15.70
N SER A 189 2.42 15.60 15.98
CA SER A 189 2.52 16.32 17.25
C SER A 189 1.51 17.47 17.37
N LYS A 190 1.12 18.10 16.26
CA LYS A 190 0.12 19.18 16.24
C LYS A 190 -1.31 18.73 16.56
N ASN A 191 -1.63 17.46 16.33
CA ASN A 191 -2.97 16.90 16.53
C ASN A 191 -3.18 16.28 17.92
N LYS A 192 -2.33 16.62 18.92
CA LYS A 192 -2.44 16.12 20.30
C LYS A 192 -3.30 17.00 21.23
N HIS A 193 -4.15 17.86 20.67
CA HIS A 193 -5.07 18.74 21.40
C HIS A 193 -6.49 18.50 20.92
#